data_AF-A0A7C6E4F0-F1
#
_entry.id   AF-A0A7C6E4F0-F1
#
_cell.length_a   1.000
_cell.length_b   1.000
_cell.length_c   1.000
_cell.angle_alpha   90.00
_cell.angle_beta   90.00
_cell.angle_gamma   90.00
#
_symmetry.space_group_name_H-M   'P 1'
#
loop_
_entity.id
_entity.type
_entity.pdbx_description
1 polymer ?
#
loop_
_entity_poly.entity_id
_entity_poly.type
_entity_poly.pdbx_seq_one_letter_code
_entity_poly.pdbx_strand_id
1 'polypeptide(L)'
;MLRFSDVMARDFYLSLAARSVRFPIGADLVLAERPDPEAVRHDGEGLGRVIEEAARRDRTPLAIPLMDLRLEKSDLLGLLGVPAPERDSFHFEAPPPP
;
A
#
# COMPACT_ATOMS: atom_id res chain seq x y z
N MET A 1 -8.43 -21.82 -18.05
CA MET A 1 -8.47 -21.98 -16.57
C MET A 1 -7.10 -21.59 -16.03
N LEU A 2 -6.91 -20.30 -15.75
CA LEU A 2 -5.65 -19.77 -15.23
C LEU A 2 -5.49 -20.24 -13.79
N ARG A 3 -4.43 -21.02 -13.53
CA ARG A 3 -4.09 -21.44 -12.16
C ARG A 3 -3.47 -20.23 -11.45
N PHE A 4 -4.09 -19.80 -10.36
CA PHE A 4 -3.55 -18.87 -9.35
C PHE A 4 -2.34 -19.50 -8.62
N SER A 5 -1.34 -20.01 -9.35
CA SER A 5 -0.18 -20.70 -8.77
C SER A 5 0.97 -19.78 -8.38
N ASP A 6 0.85 -18.47 -8.61
CA ASP A 6 1.79 -17.46 -8.12
C ASP A 6 1.04 -16.46 -7.23
N VAL A 7 0.65 -16.90 -6.04
CA VAL A 7 0.42 -15.96 -4.93
C VAL A 7 1.69 -15.13 -4.84
N MET A 8 1.61 -13.82 -5.11
CA MET A 8 2.74 -12.89 -5.07
C MET A 8 3.76 -13.32 -4.03
N ALA A 9 4.92 -13.82 -4.49
CA ALA A 9 5.80 -14.67 -3.69
C ALA A 9 6.09 -14.00 -2.35
N ARG A 10 5.61 -14.58 -1.25
CA ARG A 10 5.84 -14.07 0.12
C ARG A 10 7.29 -13.64 0.34
N ASP A 11 8.21 -14.43 -0.20
CA ASP A 11 9.65 -14.21 -0.13
C ASP A 11 10.11 -12.93 -0.86
N PHE A 12 9.43 -12.53 -1.94
CA PHE A 12 9.67 -11.25 -2.60
C PHE A 12 9.44 -10.08 -1.63
N TYR A 13 8.27 -10.00 -0.99
CA TYR A 13 7.98 -8.92 -0.04
C TYR A 13 8.89 -8.96 1.20
N LEU A 14 9.16 -10.15 1.74
CA LEU A 14 10.10 -10.30 2.85
C LEU A 14 11.52 -9.86 2.48
N SER A 15 11.96 -10.13 1.25
CA SER A 15 13.28 -9.67 0.77
C SER A 15 13.35 -8.14 0.68
N LEU A 16 12.27 -7.48 0.26
CA LEU A 16 12.20 -6.00 0.21
C LEU A 16 12.29 -5.40 1.63
N ALA A 17 11.57 -6.00 2.59
CA ALA A 17 11.59 -5.59 3.99
C ALA A 17 12.98 -5.79 4.63
N ALA A 18 13.59 -6.97 4.44
CA ALA A 18 14.94 -7.27 4.94
C ALA A 18 16.00 -6.29 4.42
N ARG A 19 15.82 -5.83 3.17
CA ARG A 19 16.70 -4.82 2.54
C ARG A 19 16.38 -3.38 2.94
N SER A 20 15.38 -3.15 3.79
CA SER A 20 14.92 -1.81 4.18
C SER A 20 14.64 -0.90 2.99
N VAL A 21 14.11 -1.45 1.89
CA VAL A 21 13.81 -0.68 0.68
C VAL A 21 12.77 0.37 1.00
N ARG A 22 13.05 1.63 0.67
CA ARG A 22 12.11 2.73 0.78
C ARG A 22 11.62 3.11 -0.61
N PHE A 23 10.31 3.22 -0.76
CA PHE A 23 9.69 3.67 -2.00
C PHE A 23 9.44 5.18 -1.91
N PRO A 24 9.69 5.94 -2.98
CA PRO A 24 9.14 7.28 -3.08
C PRO A 24 7.60 7.18 -3.14
N ILE A 25 6.90 8.28 -2.80
CA ILE A 25 5.45 8.45 -3.04
C ILE A 25 5.14 8.60 -4.54
N GLY A 26 5.86 7.87 -5.40
CA GLY A 26 5.92 8.08 -6.85
C GLY A 26 4.57 7.91 -7.54
N ALA A 27 3.73 6.99 -7.05
CA ALA A 27 2.39 6.82 -7.59
C ALA A 27 1.52 8.06 -7.37
N ASP A 28 1.58 8.68 -6.20
CA ASP A 28 0.84 9.91 -5.89
C ASP A 28 1.36 11.10 -6.70
N LEU A 29 2.68 11.18 -6.93
CA LEU A 29 3.29 12.20 -7.78
C LEU A 29 2.83 12.06 -9.24
N VAL A 30 2.87 10.85 -9.80
CA VAL A 30 2.42 10.57 -11.18
C VAL A 30 0.90 10.74 -11.30
N LEU A 31 0.12 10.37 -10.27
CA LEU A 31 -1.33 10.58 -10.24
C LEU A 31 -1.67 12.07 -10.32
N ALA A 32 -0.95 12.90 -9.56
CA ALA A 32 -1.15 14.35 -9.53
C ALA A 32 -0.84 15.04 -10.88
N GLU A 33 -0.05 14.40 -11.75
CA GLU A 33 0.23 14.88 -13.11
C GLU A 33 -0.93 14.59 -14.09
N ARG A 34 -1.94 13.81 -13.70
CA ARG A 34 -3.09 13.52 -14.56
C ARG A 34 -4.01 14.74 -14.69
N PRO A 35 -4.67 14.93 -15.84
CA PRO A 35 -5.62 16.04 -16.02
C PRO A 35 -6.78 16.04 -15.01
N ASP A 36 -7.22 14.84 -14.59
CA ASP A 36 -8.22 14.65 -13.54
C ASP A 36 -7.78 13.50 -12.61
N PRO A 37 -6.99 13.81 -11.56
CA PRO A 37 -6.45 12.80 -10.65
C PRO A 37 -7.53 12.03 -9.86
N GLU A 38 -8.64 12.69 -9.51
CA GLU A 38 -9.71 12.06 -8.72
C GLU A 38 -10.52 11.09 -9.56
N ALA A 39 -10.76 11.39 -10.84
CA ALA A 39 -11.37 10.42 -11.75
C ALA A 39 -10.49 9.16 -11.90
N VAL A 40 -9.17 9.34 -12.06
CA VAL A 40 -8.23 8.22 -12.17
C VAL A 40 -8.13 7.41 -10.88
N ARG A 41 -8.22 8.06 -9.70
CA ARG A 41 -8.19 7.37 -8.41
C ARG A 41 -9.35 6.38 -8.25
N HIS A 42 -10.53 6.72 -8.77
CA HIS A 42 -11.71 5.86 -8.72
C HIS A 42 -11.83 4.87 -9.89
N ASP A 43 -10.92 4.95 -10.87
CA ASP A 43 -10.78 3.98 -11.96
C ASP A 43 -9.65 2.99 -11.66
N GLY A 44 -10.00 1.76 -11.33
CA GLY A 44 -9.02 0.72 -10.98
C GLY A 44 -8.00 0.43 -12.08
N GLU A 45 -8.40 0.49 -13.36
CA GLU A 45 -7.46 0.27 -14.46
C GLU A 45 -6.54 1.47 -14.65
N GLY A 46 -7.11 2.68 -14.63
CA GLY A 46 -6.37 3.93 -14.69
C GLY A 46 -5.32 4.05 -13.57
N LEU A 47 -5.71 3.72 -12.33
CA LEU A 47 -4.80 3.71 -11.19
C LEU A 47 -3.71 2.65 -11.34
N GLY A 48 -4.04 1.47 -11.87
CA GLY A 48 -3.06 0.43 -12.18
C GLY A 48 -1.96 0.89 -13.15
N ARG A 49 -2.33 1.64 -14.19
CA ARG A 49 -1.38 2.22 -15.14
C ARG A 49 -0.49 3.29 -14.50
N VAL A 50 -1.04 4.11 -13.60
CA VAL A 50 -0.25 5.09 -12.81
C VAL A 50 0.80 4.39 -11.94
N ILE A 51 0.42 3.30 -11.27
CA ILE A 51 1.33 2.50 -10.45
C ILE A 51 2.47 1.92 -11.28
N GLU A 52 2.16 1.35 -12.46
CA GLU A 52 3.17 0.82 -13.37
C GLU A 52 4.14 1.92 -13.85
N GLU A 53 3.59 3.07 -14.26
CA GLU A 53 4.38 4.21 -14.73
C GLU A 53 5.33 4.71 -13.64
N ALA A 54 4.84 4.88 -12.41
CA ALA A 54 5.64 5.31 -11.26
C ALA A 54 6.77 4.32 -10.96
N ALA A 55 6.49 3.02 -10.94
CA ALA A 55 7.50 1.99 -10.71
C ALA A 55 8.61 2.02 -11.76
N ARG A 56 8.25 2.22 -13.04
CA ARG A 56 9.22 2.37 -14.14
C ARG A 56 10.02 3.67 -14.02
N ARG A 57 9.35 4.80 -13.79
CA ARG A 57 9.96 6.14 -13.69
C ARG A 57 11.00 6.21 -12.59
N ASP A 58 10.67 5.69 -11.41
CA ASP A 58 11.53 5.74 -10.22
C ASP A 58 12.43 4.50 -10.07
N ARG A 59 12.35 3.56 -11.02
CA ARG A 59 13.12 2.30 -11.03
C ARG A 59 12.95 1.51 -9.73
N THR A 60 11.73 1.47 -9.22
CA THR A 60 11.39 0.70 -8.02
C THR A 60 10.69 -0.61 -8.40
N PRO A 61 10.87 -1.68 -7.60
CA PRO A 61 10.19 -2.95 -7.85
C PRO A 61 8.68 -2.86 -7.58
N LEU A 62 8.22 -1.80 -6.92
CA LEU A 62 6.82 -1.54 -6.59
C LEU A 62 6.59 -0.03 -6.41
N ALA A 63 5.38 0.46 -6.70
CA ALA A 63 4.97 1.85 -6.46
C ALA A 63 3.52 1.88 -5.95
N ILE A 64 3.27 1.31 -4.77
CA ILE A 64 1.95 1.36 -4.15
C ILE A 64 1.61 2.83 -3.81
N PRO A 65 0.43 3.34 -4.18
CA PRO A 65 -0.01 4.68 -3.80
C PRO A 65 -0.21 4.78 -2.30
N LEU A 66 -0.07 5.99 -1.75
CA LEU A 66 -0.38 6.23 -0.35
C LEU A 66 -1.83 5.86 -0.08
N MET A 67 -2.03 4.77 0.66
CA MET A 67 -3.34 4.36 1.15
C MET A 67 -3.51 4.90 2.56
N ASP A 68 -4.37 5.90 2.72
CA ASP A 68 -4.78 6.36 4.05
C ASP A 68 -5.73 5.32 4.66
N LEU A 69 -5.13 4.32 5.32
CA LEU A 69 -5.84 3.21 5.97
C LEU A 69 -6.22 3.54 7.43
N ARG A 70 -6.39 4.81 7.78
CA ARG A 70 -6.69 5.20 9.17
C ARG A 70 -8.04 4.67 9.66
N LEU A 71 -9.06 4.63 8.79
CA LEU A 71 -10.37 4.11 9.13
C LEU A 71 -10.29 2.61 9.41
N GLU A 72 -9.69 1.85 8.49
CA GLU A 72 -9.49 0.42 8.60
C GLU A 72 -8.63 0.06 9.81
N LYS A 73 -7.56 0.82 10.07
CA LYS A 73 -6.74 0.69 11.28
C LYS A 73 -7.60 0.89 12.53
N SER A 74 -8.38 1.97 12.59
CA SER A 74 -9.23 2.30 13.74
C SER A 74 -10.27 1.21 14.01
N ASP A 75 -10.90 0.68 12.96
CA ASP A 75 -11.87 -0.41 13.07
C ASP A 75 -11.21 -1.70 13.59
N LEU A 76 -10.06 -2.08 13.02
CA LEU A 76 -9.29 -3.26 13.45
C LEU A 76 -8.86 -3.14 14.91
N LEU A 77 -8.32 -1.98 15.32
CA LEU A 77 -7.91 -1.75 16.70
C LEU A 77 -9.09 -1.73 17.67
N GLY A 78 -10.27 -1.28 17.21
CA GLY A 78 -11.51 -1.39 17.96
C GLY A 78 -11.92 -2.84 18.22
N LEU A 79 -11.78 -3.73 17.22
CA LEU A 79 -12.02 -5.16 17.38
C LEU A 79 -11.06 -5.82 18.37
N LEU A 80 -9.84 -5.29 18.49
CA LEU A 80 -8.83 -5.75 19.45
C LEU A 80 -8.96 -5.09 20.84
N GLY A 81 -9.98 -4.25 21.05
CA GLY A 81 -10.26 -3.63 22.36
C GLY A 81 -9.47 -2.37 22.67
N VAL A 82 -8.77 -1.77 21.70
CA VAL A 82 -8.05 -0.49 21.91
C VAL A 82 -9.06 0.66 22.01
N PRO A 83 -8.99 1.51 23.06
CA PRO A 83 -9.87 2.66 23.22
C PRO A 83 -9.76 3.66 22.06
N ALA A 84 -10.89 4.21 21.60
CA ALA A 84 -10.92 5.14 20.45
C ALA A 84 -9.91 6.30 20.53
N PRO A 85 -9.67 6.96 21.70
CA PRO A 85 -8.69 8.04 21.80
C PRO A 85 -7.24 7.62 21.55
N GLU A 86 -6.93 6.33 21.63
CA GLU A 86 -5.57 5.79 21.53
C GLU A 86 -5.24 5.22 20.15
N ARG A 87 -6.25 4.98 19.29
CA ARG A 87 -6.09 4.19 18.05
C ARG A 87 -5.19 4.84 17.00
N ASP A 88 -5.26 6.16 16.86
CA ASP A 88 -4.46 6.88 15.87
C ASP A 88 -2.96 6.72 16.17
N SER A 89 -2.55 6.87 17.43
CA SER A 89 -1.17 6.75 17.89
C SER A 89 -0.72 5.35 18.29
N PHE A 90 -1.63 4.37 18.31
CA PHE A 90 -1.31 2.99 18.68
C PHE A 90 -0.35 2.34 17.66
N HIS A 91 0.69 1.69 18.17
CA HIS A 91 1.64 0.88 17.41
C HIS A 91 1.90 -0.44 18.15
N PHE A 92 1.91 -1.56 17.44
CA PHE A 92 2.30 -2.84 18.02
C PHE A 92 3.80 -2.86 18.32
N GLU A 93 4.19 -3.24 19.54
CA GLU A 93 5.60 -3.37 19.93
C GLU A 93 6.25 -4.63 19.33
N ALA A 94 5.45 -5.65 19.03
CA ALA A 94 5.87 -6.87 18.35
C ALA A 94 4.75 -7.35 17.42
N PRO A 95 5.05 -8.14 16.38
CA PRO A 95 4.01 -8.74 15.55
C PRO A 95 3.00 -9.51 16.41
N PRO A 96 1.68 -9.41 16.13
CA PRO A 96 0.70 -10.24 16.81
C PRO A 96 1.02 -11.73 16.57
N PRO A 97 0.73 -12.61 17.54
CA PRO A 97 0.91 -14.04 17.35
C PRO A 97 0.05 -14.55 16.18
N PRO A 98 0.48 -15.63 15.50
CA PRO A 98 -0.25 -16.22 14.38
C PRO A 98 -1.62 -16.80 14.78
#